data_AF-A0A0L8HJ66-F1
#
_entry.id   AF-A0A0L8HJ66-F1
#
_cell.length_a   1.000
_cell.length_b   1.000
_cell.length_c   1.000
_cell.angle_alpha   90.00
_cell.angle_beta   90.00
_cell.angle_gamma   90.00
#
_symmetry.space_group_name_H-M   'P 1'
#
loop_
_entity.id
_entity.type
_entity.pdbx_description
1 polymer ?
#
loop_
_entity_poly.entity_id
_entity_poly.type
_entity_poly.pdbx_seq_one_letter_code
_entity_poly.pdbx_strand_id
1 'polypeptide(L)'
;MYFGCFRDSRAKRELGGHHKDFPETNSPSVCIAHCLQAGFQYAGVQYTKECWCGDEYGKYGLLADIHCSNHCPQNSTETCGGFLAMRVFSTGLG
;
A
#
# COMPACT_ATOMS: atom_id res chain seq x y z
N MET A 1 -8.41 3.22 -7.56
CA MET A 1 -9.51 3.32 -6.56
C MET A 1 -8.95 3.00 -5.18
N TYR A 2 -9.29 3.74 -4.11
CA TYR A 2 -8.90 3.42 -2.74
C TYR A 2 -9.93 2.47 -2.10
N PHE A 3 -9.48 1.40 -1.45
CA PHE A 3 -10.35 0.41 -0.80
C PHE A 3 -10.36 0.48 0.73
N GLY A 4 -9.37 1.10 1.36
CA GLY A 4 -9.32 1.26 2.81
C GLY A 4 -7.94 1.06 3.40
N CYS A 5 -7.88 1.26 4.72
CA CYS A 5 -6.73 0.94 5.56
C CYS A 5 -6.90 -0.49 6.08
N PHE A 6 -5.93 -1.36 5.83
CA PHE A 6 -5.95 -2.77 6.22
C PHE A 6 -4.80 -3.09 7.16
N ARG A 7 -5.01 -4.00 8.09
CA ARG A 7 -3.94 -4.50 8.96
C ARG A 7 -2.94 -5.32 8.12
N ASP A 8 -1.66 -5.19 8.41
CA ASP A 8 -0.59 -6.01 7.82
C ASP A 8 0.09 -6.89 8.89
N SER A 9 0.85 -7.89 8.45
CA SER A 9 1.62 -8.79 9.33
C SER A 9 2.99 -9.11 8.74
N ARG A 10 4.03 -9.13 9.59
CA ARG A 10 5.39 -9.50 9.18
C ARG A 10 5.51 -10.97 8.74
N ALA A 11 4.68 -11.85 9.31
CA ALA A 11 4.76 -13.28 9.02
C ALA A 11 4.19 -13.62 7.65
N LYS A 12 3.10 -12.94 7.26
CA LYS A 12 2.47 -13.06 5.96
C LYS A 12 1.84 -11.71 5.64
N ARG A 13 2.33 -11.07 4.58
CA ARG A 13 1.93 -9.70 4.24
C ARG A 13 0.50 -9.65 3.74
N GLU A 14 -0.17 -8.53 3.95
CA GLU A 14 -1.49 -8.19 3.44
C GLU A 14 -1.50 -8.32 1.91
N LEU A 15 -0.53 -7.70 1.24
CA LEU A 15 -0.21 -7.95 -0.17
C LEU A 15 1.10 -8.72 -0.26
N GLY A 16 1.03 -9.97 -0.73
CA GLY A 16 2.14 -10.93 -0.66
C GLY A 16 2.88 -11.22 -1.97
N GLY A 17 2.59 -10.48 -3.04
CA GLY A 17 3.13 -10.76 -4.38
C GLY A 17 4.52 -10.18 -4.62
N HIS A 18 4.63 -8.85 -4.57
CA HIS A 18 5.88 -8.14 -4.81
C HIS A 18 6.06 -6.97 -3.83
N HIS A 19 7.31 -6.58 -3.57
CA HIS A 19 7.67 -5.53 -2.63
C HIS A 19 8.80 -4.68 -3.18
N LYS A 20 8.68 -3.36 -3.01
CA LYS A 20 9.74 -2.40 -3.30
C LYS A 20 9.66 -1.22 -2.35
N ASP A 21 10.81 -0.79 -1.84
CA ASP A 21 10.93 0.47 -1.10
C ASP A 21 11.16 1.64 -2.06
N PHE A 22 10.45 2.75 -1.83
CA PHE A 22 10.65 4.05 -2.46
C PHE A 22 10.93 5.11 -1.37
N PRO A 23 12.15 5.17 -0.79
CA PRO A 23 12.44 5.99 0.39
C PRO A 23 12.13 7.49 0.22
N GLU A 24 12.29 8.00 -1.00
CA GLU A 24 12.16 9.43 -1.31
C GLU A 24 10.94 9.77 -2.15
N THR A 25 10.40 8.80 -2.89
CA THR A 25 9.42 9.03 -3.95
C THR A 25 8.13 8.23 -3.80
N ASN A 26 7.94 7.51 -2.68
CA ASN A 26 6.71 6.75 -2.50
C ASN A 26 5.49 7.66 -2.52
N SER A 27 4.45 7.23 -3.22
CA SER A 27 3.13 7.82 -3.19
C SER A 27 2.12 6.74 -3.62
N PRO A 28 0.82 6.93 -3.36
CA PRO A 28 -0.20 6.04 -3.90
C PRO A 28 -0.07 5.86 -5.42
N SER A 29 0.13 6.95 -6.16
CA SER A 29 0.23 6.90 -7.64
C SER A 29 1.48 6.17 -8.13
N VAL A 30 2.64 6.39 -7.49
CA VAL A 30 3.89 5.69 -7.82
C VAL A 30 3.75 4.19 -7.54
N CYS A 31 3.21 3.82 -6.38
CA CYS A 31 3.04 2.41 -6.02
C CYS A 31 2.02 1.71 -6.91
N ILE A 32 0.90 2.36 -7.23
CA ILE A 32 -0.10 1.87 -8.19
C ILE A 32 0.54 1.59 -9.55
N ALA A 33 1.29 2.54 -10.10
CA ALA A 33 1.95 2.38 -11.39
C ALA A 33 2.99 1.24 -11.37
N HIS A 34 3.75 1.12 -10.29
CA HIS A 34 4.73 0.04 -10.11
C HIS A 34 4.06 -1.33 -10.08
N CYS A 35 3.00 -1.49 -9.27
CA CYS A 35 2.30 -2.77 -9.17
C CYS A 35 1.54 -3.14 -10.45
N LEU A 36 1.01 -2.14 -11.17
CA LEU A 36 0.41 -2.36 -12.49
C LEU A 36 1.45 -2.90 -13.49
N GLN A 37 2.64 -2.29 -13.54
CA GLN A 37 3.75 -2.75 -14.41
C GLN A 37 4.24 -4.15 -14.01
N ALA A 38 4.17 -4.49 -12.73
CA ALA A 38 4.48 -5.81 -12.22
C ALA A 38 3.34 -6.84 -12.42
N GLY A 39 2.18 -6.44 -12.95
CA GLY A 39 1.08 -7.34 -13.29
C GLY A 39 0.16 -7.73 -12.14
N PHE A 40 0.09 -6.93 -11.07
CA PHE A 40 -0.75 -7.19 -9.90
C PHE A 40 -2.01 -6.32 -9.88
N GLN A 41 -3.13 -6.87 -9.37
CA GLN A 41 -4.43 -6.18 -9.29
C GLN A 41 -4.49 -5.09 -8.20
N TYR A 42 -3.70 -5.23 -7.14
CA TYR A 42 -3.70 -4.33 -6.00
C TYR A 42 -2.31 -3.79 -5.68
N ALA A 43 -2.30 -2.54 -5.24
CA ALA A 43 -1.13 -1.84 -4.72
C ALA A 43 -1.41 -1.40 -3.28
N GLY A 44 -0.36 -1.38 -2.46
CA GLY A 44 -0.45 -1.03 -1.06
C GLY A 44 0.74 -0.18 -0.63
N VAL A 45 0.47 1.01 -0.10
CA VAL A 45 1.51 1.83 0.54
C VAL A 45 1.50 1.62 2.04
N GLN A 46 2.69 1.41 2.61
CA GLN A 46 2.89 1.15 4.03
C GLN A 46 4.14 1.87 4.54
N TYR A 47 4.13 2.23 5.83
CA TYR A 47 5.28 2.72 6.57
C TYR A 47 6.08 3.81 5.84
N THR A 48 5.36 4.76 5.24
CA THR A 48 5.87 5.89 4.46
C THR A 48 6.49 5.49 3.12
N LYS A 49 7.44 4.54 3.10
CA LYS A 49 8.26 4.24 1.92
C LYS A 49 7.96 2.91 1.24
N GLU A 50 7.25 2.00 1.90
CA GLU A 50 7.06 0.65 1.39
C GLU A 50 5.92 0.63 0.37
N CYS A 51 6.16 -0.05 -0.75
CA CYS A 51 5.17 -0.37 -1.77
C CYS A 51 5.04 -1.89 -1.89
N TRP A 52 3.82 -2.37 -1.79
CA TRP A 52 3.45 -3.78 -1.82
C TRP A 52 2.46 -4.03 -2.94
N CYS A 53 2.60 -5.16 -3.63
CA CYS A 53 1.73 -5.59 -4.71
C CYS A 53 1.13 -6.97 -4.41
N GLY A 54 -0.08 -7.22 -4.86
CA GLY A 54 -0.72 -8.53 -4.71
C GLY A 54 -2.04 -8.62 -5.47
N ASP A 55 -2.60 -9.82 -5.50
CA ASP A 55 -3.86 -10.13 -6.20
C ASP A 55 -5.03 -10.42 -5.25
N GLU A 56 -4.77 -10.33 -3.94
CA GLU A 56 -5.78 -10.50 -2.90
C GLU A 56 -5.52 -9.50 -1.78
N TYR A 57 -6.58 -9.00 -1.15
CA TYR A 57 -6.54 -8.15 0.04
C TYR A 57 -7.69 -8.50 1.01
N GLY A 58 -7.66 -7.93 2.21
CA GLY A 58 -8.64 -8.10 3.28
C GLY A 58 -8.33 -9.19 4.30
N LYS A 59 -7.19 -9.88 4.23
CA LYS A 59 -6.98 -11.11 5.03
C LYS A 59 -6.88 -10.86 6.54
N TYR A 60 -6.46 -9.66 6.95
CA TYR A 60 -6.39 -9.27 8.37
C TYR A 60 -7.47 -8.28 8.81
N GLY A 61 -8.37 -7.90 7.89
CA GLY A 61 -9.47 -6.98 8.15
C GLY A 61 -9.11 -5.49 8.06
N LEU A 62 -10.19 -4.69 8.02
CA LEU A 62 -10.13 -3.23 7.96
C LEU A 62 -9.67 -2.63 9.30
N LEU A 63 -8.94 -1.53 9.20
CA LEU A 63 -8.59 -0.63 10.28
C LEU A 63 -9.26 0.73 10.05
N ALA A 64 -9.36 1.54 11.11
CA ALA A 64 -9.67 2.95 10.95
C ALA A 64 -8.53 3.66 10.20
N ASP A 65 -8.87 4.60 9.32
CA ASP A 65 -7.91 5.34 8.48
C ASP A 65 -6.81 6.07 9.26
N ILE A 66 -7.06 6.38 10.54
CA ILE A 66 -6.06 6.97 11.45
C ILE A 66 -4.81 6.09 11.64
N HIS A 67 -4.92 4.77 11.44
CA HIS A 67 -3.76 3.88 11.47
C HIS A 67 -2.90 3.98 10.21
N CYS A 68 -3.43 4.56 9.14
CA CYS A 68 -2.77 4.73 7.84
C CYS A 68 -2.43 6.21 7.56
N SER A 69 -2.04 6.96 8.59
CA SER A 69 -1.85 8.41 8.54
C SER A 69 -0.40 8.86 8.36
N ASN A 70 0.57 7.96 8.17
CA ASN A 70 1.96 8.38 7.93
C ASN A 70 2.04 9.13 6.61
N HIS A 71 2.70 10.28 6.60
CA HIS A 71 2.90 11.06 5.39
C HIS A 71 3.77 10.32 4.39
N CYS A 72 3.50 10.55 3.11
CA CYS A 72 4.37 10.13 2.03
C CYS A 72 5.67 10.95 2.02
N PRO A 73 6.80 10.38 1.55
CA PRO A 73 8.04 11.11 1.33
C PRO A 73 7.81 12.35 0.46
N GLN A 74 8.41 13.46 0.85
CA GLN A 74 8.41 14.73 0.08
C GLN A 74 7.02 15.32 -0.24
N ASN A 75 5.92 14.69 0.20
CA ASN A 75 4.56 15.17 0.04
C ASN A 75 3.71 14.82 1.29
N SER A 76 3.61 15.78 2.21
CA SER A 76 2.82 15.62 3.43
C SER A 76 1.31 15.75 3.23
N THR A 77 0.83 16.08 2.03
CA THR A 77 -0.62 16.15 1.74
C THR A 77 -1.21 14.77 1.45
N GLU A 78 -0.36 13.78 1.15
CA GLU A 78 -0.74 12.39 0.93
C GLU A 78 -0.26 11.50 2.08
N THR A 79 -0.92 10.35 2.22
CA THR A 79 -0.58 9.37 3.25
C THR A 79 -0.15 8.04 2.61
N CYS A 80 0.89 7.45 3.19
CA CYS A 80 1.57 6.25 2.74
C CYS A 80 1.53 5.16 3.83
N GLY A 81 0.33 4.92 4.38
CA GLY A 81 0.06 3.85 5.34
C GLY A 81 0.56 4.16 6.75
N GLY A 82 0.93 3.12 7.49
CA GLY A 82 1.38 3.20 8.88
C GLY A 82 2.26 2.01 9.25
N PHE A 83 2.53 1.83 10.54
CA PHE A 83 3.24 0.63 11.00
C PHE A 83 2.27 -0.57 11.02
N LEU A 84 2.54 -1.57 10.17
CA LEU A 84 1.66 -2.74 9.98
C LEU A 84 0.20 -2.35 9.63
N ALA A 85 0.06 -1.26 8.90
CA ALA A 85 -1.20 -0.72 8.42
C ALA A 85 -1.00 -0.21 6.99
N MET A 86 -1.75 -0.76 6.05
CA MET A 86 -1.54 -0.58 4.62
C MET A 86 -2.75 0.09 3.99
N ARG A 87 -2.53 1.15 3.21
CA ARG A 87 -3.58 1.71 2.36
C ARG A 87 -3.63 0.91 1.07
N VAL A 88 -4.74 0.24 0.78
CA VAL A 88 -4.89 -0.63 -0.40
C VAL A 88 -5.65 0.09 -1.51
N PHE A 89 -5.17 -0.07 -2.74
CA PHE A 89 -5.71 0.53 -3.95
C PHE A 89 -5.82 -0.50 -5.07
N SER A 90 -6.83 -0.37 -5.94
CA SER A 90 -6.83 -1.03 -7.25
C SER A 90 -5.78 -0.40 -8.16
N THR A 91 -5.05 -1.25 -8.89
CA THR A 91 -4.14 -0.81 -9.97
C THR A 91 -4.87 -0.48 -11.27
N GLY A 92 -6.15 -0.86 -11.39
CA GLY A 92 -6.92 -0.80 -12.64
C GLY A 92 -6.65 -1.97 -13.58
N LEU A 93 -5.87 -2.97 -13.14
CA LEU A 93 -5.71 -4.23 -13.84
C LEU A 93 -6.97 -5.08 -13.64
N GLY A 94 -7.77 -5.23 -14.69
CA GLY A 94 -8.85 -6.22 -14.83
C GLY A 94 -10.01 -6.07 -13.84
#